data_AF-A0A812U5B5-F1
#
_entry.id   AF-A0A812U5B5-F1
#
_cell.length_a   1.000
_cell.length_b   1.000
_cell.length_c   1.000
_cell.angle_alpha   90.00
_cell.angle_beta   90.00
_cell.angle_gamma   90.00
#
_symmetry.space_group_name_H-M   'P 1'
#
loop_
_entity.id
_entity.type
_entity.pdbx_description
1 polymer ?
#
loop_
_entity_poly.entity_id
_entity_poly.type
_entity_poly.pdbx_seq_one_letter_code
_entity_poly.pdbx_strand_id
1 'polypeptide(L)'
;MASGKGKSGPSRPHVAVPRAVLLTKEDLENFHHNVISREEVSNLRHETLPRLSRASARMLTWCTLLLLSTACIYAFRSSLLPDHFFKDSFAKDAMRYGSVGLLTWMALADTARTVWKKKSLWIMVYRFTGVVLAVSLMEFIFLSDPGSINPLAFAQLTSFLTVFVSLLLGFFLSTSIRRWVACVNGFLTLFDIIRALQMQLITLGIPRQNAVKALRFGLLSGWLSCRLLHVESRVGPEQHAARDAMWQEILTSKDLYLSLTEAEFQKLQDVQDPCPHLWLWIASFMGRLASDGEIPPMASPTYGRIVALANDAQNALKEIRICGEVQIPYLYTHTLAAIVHVNNILSAISMGLTLGSCLAALLTSVDSRLTLYGIDSRPSMSASATFQILLIQSLKCFCAPLLYQACLEIALTLCVPFGPNCDEAEIPGEQMVRHCAAECIACFELAASPPHWSAPAFKTGISHVPDIERTKAQVRQSG
;
A
#
# COMPACT_ATOMS: atom_id res chain seq x y z
N MET A 1 -33.20 32.89 -27.82
CA MET A 1 -32.53 34.03 -27.18
C MET A 1 -31.15 33.55 -26.74
N ALA A 2 -29.98 34.08 -27.10
CA ALA A 2 -29.46 35.07 -28.05
C ALA A 2 -27.97 34.64 -28.25
N SER A 3 -27.45 34.40 -29.45
CA SER A 3 -26.87 35.35 -30.44
C SER A 3 -25.77 36.29 -29.91
N GLY A 4 -24.60 36.26 -30.57
CA GLY A 4 -23.52 37.26 -30.49
C GLY A 4 -22.13 36.58 -30.51
N LYS A 5 -21.43 36.32 -31.63
CA LYS A 5 -20.86 37.17 -32.71
C LYS A 5 -19.91 38.29 -32.24
N GLY A 6 -18.67 38.22 -32.73
CA GLY A 6 -17.68 39.31 -32.84
C GLY A 6 -16.58 39.24 -31.79
N LYS A 7 -15.30 39.56 -32.05
CA LYS A 7 -14.66 40.28 -33.16
C LYS A 7 -13.13 40.20 -32.99
N SER A 8 -12.42 40.28 -34.12
CA SER A 8 -11.10 40.93 -34.36
C SER A 8 -9.92 40.69 -33.41
N GLY A 9 -8.83 40.16 -33.97
CA GLY A 9 -7.53 40.03 -33.30
C GLY A 9 -6.66 41.30 -33.30
N PRO A 10 -5.38 41.15 -32.91
CA PRO A 10 -4.32 42.04 -33.34
C PRO A 10 -3.13 41.28 -33.96
N SER A 11 -2.82 41.68 -35.19
CA SER A 11 -1.49 42.01 -35.71
C SER A 11 -0.27 41.49 -34.93
N ARG A 12 0.47 40.54 -35.50
CA ARG A 12 1.85 40.22 -35.11
C ARG A 12 2.86 40.67 -36.16
N PRO A 13 4.05 41.10 -35.73
CA PRO A 13 4.94 41.98 -36.49
C PRO A 13 5.78 41.24 -37.53
N HIS A 14 6.21 42.03 -38.54
CA HIS A 14 7.18 41.70 -39.56
C HIS A 14 8.43 41.01 -38.99
N VAL A 15 8.68 39.78 -39.46
CA VAL A 15 9.97 39.10 -39.32
C VAL A 15 10.93 39.72 -40.33
N ALA A 16 11.98 40.36 -39.82
CA ALA A 16 13.07 40.91 -40.60
C ALA A 16 13.86 39.77 -41.27
N VAL A 17 13.96 39.84 -42.60
CA VAL A 17 14.79 38.97 -43.42
C VAL A 17 16.27 39.31 -43.15
N PRO A 18 17.13 38.35 -42.78
CA PRO A 18 18.55 38.61 -42.59
C PRO A 18 19.22 38.95 -43.92
N ARG A 19 19.90 40.10 -43.95
CA ARG A 19 20.80 40.56 -45.00
C ARG A 19 21.83 39.47 -45.31
N ALA A 20 21.85 38.99 -46.55
CA ALA A 20 22.95 38.19 -47.07
C ALA A 20 24.25 39.02 -47.01
N VAL A 21 25.20 38.56 -46.22
CA VAL A 21 26.57 39.07 -46.20
C VAL A 21 27.24 38.58 -47.48
N LEU A 22 27.40 39.49 -48.44
CA LEU A 22 28.23 39.29 -49.63
C LEU A 22 29.69 39.22 -49.16
N LEU A 23 30.22 38.01 -49.11
CA LEU A 23 31.66 37.75 -48.97
C LEU A 23 32.38 38.39 -50.14
N THR A 24 33.25 39.34 -49.81
CA THR A 24 34.15 39.99 -50.76
C THR A 24 35.17 38.99 -51.29
N LYS A 25 35.52 39.12 -52.57
CA LYS A 25 36.47 38.24 -53.29
C LYS A 25 37.85 38.17 -52.61
N GLU A 26 38.19 39.18 -51.80
CA GLU A 26 39.42 39.24 -51.00
C GLU A 26 39.43 38.27 -49.79
N ASP A 27 38.27 37.85 -49.27
CA ASP A 27 38.20 36.87 -48.18
C ASP A 27 38.41 35.43 -48.68
N LEU A 28 38.16 35.18 -49.97
CA LEU A 28 38.37 33.87 -50.59
C LEU A 28 39.84 33.62 -50.95
N GLU A 29 40.62 34.66 -51.20
CA GLU A 29 42.04 34.54 -51.56
C GLU A 29 42.95 34.36 -50.32
N ASN A 30 42.54 34.90 -49.15
CA ASN A 30 43.24 34.64 -47.89
C ASN A 30 42.99 33.24 -47.29
N PHE A 31 42.02 32.48 -47.81
CA PHE A 31 41.78 31.09 -47.37
C PHE A 31 42.70 30.07 -48.06
N HIS A 32 43.36 30.45 -49.15
CA HIS A 32 44.23 29.55 -49.92
C HIS A 32 45.67 29.46 -49.39
N HIS A 33 46.09 30.36 -48.50
CA HIS A 33 47.46 30.35 -47.96
C HIS A 33 47.67 29.52 -46.68
N ASN A 34 46.61 28.95 -46.10
CA ASN A 34 46.69 27.98 -44.98
C ASN A 34 46.52 26.52 -45.42
N VAL A 35 46.90 26.21 -46.68
CA VAL A 35 46.82 24.84 -47.23
C VAL A 35 48.03 23.98 -46.88
N ILE A 36 49.10 24.56 -46.32
CA ILE A 36 50.30 23.82 -45.88
C ILE A 36 50.11 23.34 -44.43
N SER A 37 49.19 22.38 -44.26
CA SER A 37 49.17 21.38 -43.16
C SER A 37 47.93 20.45 -43.25
N ARG A 38 47.13 20.50 -44.34
CA ARG A 38 45.92 19.68 -44.47
C ARG A 38 46.22 18.20 -44.76
N GLU A 39 47.34 17.88 -45.41
CA GLU A 39 47.72 16.48 -45.67
C GLU A 39 48.30 15.78 -44.44
N GLU A 40 49.06 16.47 -43.59
CA GLU A 40 49.55 15.87 -42.34
C GLU A 40 48.43 15.74 -41.30
N VAL A 41 47.50 16.71 -41.23
CA VAL A 41 46.33 16.59 -40.36
C VAL A 41 45.31 15.57 -40.89
N SER A 42 45.18 15.37 -42.21
CA SER A 42 44.32 14.31 -42.77
C SER A 42 44.92 12.91 -42.57
N ASN A 43 46.25 12.76 -42.67
CA ASN A 43 46.94 11.50 -42.42
C ASN A 43 46.95 11.12 -40.93
N LEU A 44 47.18 12.09 -40.02
CA LEU A 44 47.01 11.86 -38.58
C LEU A 44 45.54 11.62 -38.19
N ARG A 45 44.57 12.25 -38.87
CA ARG A 45 43.13 11.94 -38.73
C ARG A 45 42.81 10.52 -39.18
N HIS A 46 43.41 10.05 -40.26
CA HIS A 46 43.08 8.75 -40.83
C HIS A 46 43.60 7.56 -40.00
N GLU A 47 44.68 7.72 -39.24
CA GLU A 47 45.23 6.63 -38.41
C GLU A 47 44.85 6.67 -36.92
N THR A 48 44.71 7.86 -36.31
CA THR A 48 44.50 7.95 -34.84
C THR A 48 43.03 7.95 -34.41
N LEU A 49 42.13 8.58 -35.18
CA LEU A 49 40.68 8.56 -34.88
C LEU A 49 40.02 7.17 -34.92
N PRO A 50 40.34 6.25 -35.85
CA PRO A 50 39.70 4.93 -35.84
C PRO A 50 40.19 4.04 -34.69
N ARG A 51 41.32 4.37 -34.03
CA ARG A 51 41.77 3.67 -32.82
C ARG A 51 41.10 4.22 -31.56
N LEU A 52 40.94 5.55 -31.47
CA LEU A 52 40.22 6.17 -30.36
C LEU A 52 38.72 5.83 -30.38
N SER A 53 38.08 5.79 -31.56
CA SER A 53 36.66 5.45 -31.69
C SER A 53 36.37 3.97 -31.38
N ARG A 54 37.26 3.05 -31.76
CA ARG A 54 37.14 1.62 -31.43
C ARG A 54 37.33 1.36 -29.94
N ALA A 55 38.24 2.07 -29.29
CA ALA A 55 38.41 2.00 -27.84
C ALA A 55 37.20 2.57 -27.10
N SER A 56 36.70 3.74 -27.52
CA SER A 56 35.52 4.36 -26.89
C SER A 56 34.25 3.56 -27.12
N ALA A 57 34.04 2.98 -28.31
CA ALA A 57 32.84 2.21 -28.62
C ALA A 57 32.80 0.86 -27.90
N ARG A 58 33.95 0.17 -27.77
CA ARG A 58 34.10 -1.00 -26.89
C ARG A 58 33.86 -0.62 -25.43
N MET A 59 34.46 0.47 -24.96
CA MET A 59 34.26 0.94 -23.59
C MET A 59 32.79 1.30 -23.33
N LEU A 60 32.07 1.86 -24.30
CA LEU A 60 30.65 2.21 -24.17
C LEU A 60 29.74 0.98 -24.16
N THR A 61 29.99 -0.02 -25.01
CA THR A 61 29.21 -1.28 -25.02
C THR A 61 29.46 -2.09 -23.76
N TRP A 62 30.72 -2.14 -23.29
CA TRP A 62 31.01 -2.68 -21.97
C TRP A 62 30.33 -1.85 -20.89
N CYS A 63 30.34 -0.53 -20.94
CA CYS A 63 29.64 0.31 -19.95
C CYS A 63 28.11 0.15 -19.97
N THR A 64 27.44 -0.08 -21.11
CA THR A 64 25.98 -0.31 -21.14
C THR A 64 25.62 -1.71 -20.65
N LEU A 65 26.38 -2.74 -21.03
CA LEU A 65 26.24 -4.08 -20.44
C LEU A 65 26.59 -4.10 -18.95
N LEU A 66 27.58 -3.31 -18.55
CA LEU A 66 27.98 -3.15 -17.15
C LEU A 66 26.99 -2.27 -16.39
N LEU A 67 26.30 -1.32 -17.00
CA LEU A 67 25.23 -0.53 -16.36
C LEU A 67 23.92 -1.31 -16.26
N LEU A 68 23.57 -2.12 -17.26
CA LEU A 68 22.43 -3.04 -17.17
C LEU A 68 22.70 -4.15 -16.16
N SER A 69 23.89 -4.76 -16.20
CA SER A 69 24.27 -5.76 -15.20
C SER A 69 24.54 -5.15 -13.83
N THR A 70 25.10 -3.93 -13.70
CA THR A 70 25.23 -3.27 -12.40
C THR A 70 23.91 -2.73 -11.91
N ALA A 71 22.98 -2.25 -12.73
CA ALA A 71 21.62 -1.95 -12.27
C ALA A 71 20.90 -3.22 -11.80
N CYS A 72 21.06 -4.35 -12.52
CA CYS A 72 20.57 -5.64 -12.05
C CYS A 72 21.27 -6.09 -10.77
N ILE A 73 22.60 -5.96 -10.67
CA ILE A 73 23.41 -6.32 -9.51
C ILE A 73 23.17 -5.35 -8.35
N TYR A 74 22.84 -4.08 -8.59
CA TYR A 74 22.58 -3.06 -7.57
C TYR A 74 21.14 -3.17 -7.07
N ALA A 75 20.18 -3.50 -7.93
CA ALA A 75 18.85 -3.93 -7.53
C ALA A 75 18.90 -5.25 -6.74
N PHE A 76 19.81 -6.16 -7.13
CA PHE A 76 20.12 -7.41 -6.41
C PHE A 76 20.91 -7.16 -5.10
N ARG A 77 21.79 -6.16 -5.08
CA ARG A 77 22.62 -5.79 -3.92
C ARG A 77 21.86 -4.93 -2.93
N SER A 78 20.91 -4.10 -3.35
CA SER A 78 19.98 -3.42 -2.45
C SER A 78 19.00 -4.38 -1.79
N SER A 79 18.76 -5.55 -2.41
CA SER A 79 18.07 -6.67 -1.78
C SER A 79 18.97 -7.59 -0.94
N LEU A 80 20.30 -7.38 -0.96
CA LEU A 80 21.31 -8.15 -0.20
C LEU A 80 22.16 -7.30 0.77
N LEU A 81 21.99 -5.98 0.80
CA LEU A 81 22.71 -5.11 1.74
C LEU A 81 22.20 -5.42 3.16
N PRO A 82 23.10 -5.70 4.12
CA PRO A 82 22.70 -6.17 5.43
C PRO A 82 21.89 -5.11 6.18
N ASP A 83 20.78 -5.55 6.79
CA ASP A 83 19.80 -4.77 7.57
C ASP A 83 20.41 -3.86 8.67
N HIS A 84 21.70 -3.98 8.94
CA HIS A 84 22.40 -3.26 10.00
C HIS A 84 22.51 -1.75 9.79
N PHE A 85 22.42 -1.23 8.56
CA PHE A 85 22.55 0.21 8.32
C PHE A 85 21.27 1.02 8.63
N PHE A 86 20.11 0.35 8.71
CA PHE A 86 18.80 0.95 9.02
C PHE A 86 18.18 0.29 10.25
N LYS A 87 18.96 0.16 11.33
CA LYS A 87 18.53 -0.56 12.53
C LYS A 87 17.30 0.07 13.22
N ASP A 88 17.04 1.35 12.96
CA ASP A 88 15.81 2.03 13.35
C ASP A 88 14.89 2.17 12.12
N SER A 89 14.15 1.10 11.82
CA SER A 89 13.05 1.13 10.85
C SER A 89 12.09 2.28 11.18
N PHE A 90 11.89 3.20 10.22
CA PHE A 90 10.98 4.34 10.39
C PHE A 90 9.51 3.92 10.61
N ALA A 91 9.17 2.69 10.21
CA ALA A 91 7.86 2.09 10.40
C ALA A 91 7.90 1.04 11.52
N LYS A 92 7.10 1.25 12.57
CA LYS A 92 6.89 0.26 13.64
C LYS A 92 5.77 -0.72 13.28
N ASP A 93 4.72 -0.19 12.68
CA ASP A 93 3.54 -0.91 12.19
C ASP A 93 2.86 -0.11 11.06
N ALA A 94 1.86 -0.70 10.40
CA ALA A 94 1.16 -0.07 9.27
C ALA A 94 0.48 1.26 9.63
N MET A 95 0.22 1.51 10.92
CA MET A 95 -0.43 2.74 11.41
C MET A 95 0.55 3.74 12.05
N ARG A 96 1.73 3.28 12.48
CA ARG A 96 2.72 4.07 13.23
C ARG A 96 4.03 4.10 12.44
N TYR A 97 4.17 5.12 11.62
CA TYR A 97 5.38 5.43 10.87
C TYR A 97 5.73 6.93 10.99
N GLY A 98 7.03 7.22 10.89
CA GLY A 98 7.52 8.61 10.87
C GLY A 98 7.21 9.30 9.53
N SER A 99 6.20 10.17 9.51
CA SER A 99 5.78 10.88 8.29
C SER A 99 6.86 11.79 7.69
N VAL A 100 7.76 12.33 8.53
CA VAL A 100 8.84 13.22 8.08
C VAL A 100 9.81 12.51 7.14
N GLY A 101 10.10 11.22 7.39
CA GLY A 101 11.00 10.43 6.54
C GLY A 101 10.47 10.25 5.11
N LEU A 102 9.14 10.14 4.97
CA LEU A 102 8.46 9.97 3.68
C LEU A 102 8.58 11.20 2.76
N LEU A 103 8.89 12.38 3.30
CA LEU A 103 9.11 13.61 2.54
C LEU A 103 10.55 13.73 2.01
N THR A 104 11.43 12.80 2.37
CA THR A 104 12.84 12.83 1.99
C THR A 104 13.19 11.74 0.98
N TRP A 105 14.34 11.86 0.32
CA TRP A 105 14.87 10.81 -0.56
C TRP A 105 15.17 9.49 0.19
N MET A 106 15.20 9.51 1.53
CA MET A 106 15.32 8.28 2.33
C MET A 106 14.14 7.33 2.09
N ALA A 107 12.97 7.85 1.69
CA ALA A 107 11.82 7.04 1.32
C ALA A 107 12.10 6.10 0.12
N LEU A 108 13.08 6.43 -0.74
CA LEU A 108 13.50 5.53 -1.83
C LEU A 108 14.48 4.46 -1.37
N ALA A 109 15.18 4.69 -0.27
CA ALA A 109 16.16 3.76 0.29
C ALA A 109 15.55 2.80 1.33
N ASP A 110 14.44 3.20 1.96
CA ASP A 110 13.74 2.36 2.92
C ASP A 110 12.99 1.23 2.21
N THR A 111 13.50 0.01 2.37
CA THR A 111 12.89 -1.20 1.84
C THR A 111 12.08 -1.95 2.90
N ALA A 112 12.20 -1.55 4.18
CA ALA A 112 11.55 -2.24 5.28
C ALA A 112 10.03 -2.09 5.17
N ARG A 113 9.32 -3.22 5.16
CA ARG A 113 7.84 -3.28 5.07
C ARG A 113 7.24 -2.56 3.85
N THR A 114 8.02 -2.46 2.78
CA THR A 114 7.55 -1.94 1.49
C THR A 114 7.27 -3.07 0.51
N VAL A 115 6.56 -2.75 -0.57
CA VAL A 115 6.32 -3.67 -1.69
C VAL A 115 7.63 -4.22 -2.30
N TRP A 116 8.74 -3.49 -2.15
CA TRP A 116 10.06 -3.91 -2.64
C TRP A 116 10.61 -5.13 -1.92
N LYS A 117 10.10 -5.51 -0.75
CA LYS A 117 10.49 -6.73 -0.04
C LYS A 117 9.75 -7.97 -0.56
N LYS A 118 8.66 -7.80 -1.30
CA LYS A 118 7.82 -8.93 -1.74
C LYS A 118 8.53 -9.77 -2.81
N LYS A 119 8.66 -11.07 -2.53
CA LYS A 119 9.27 -12.04 -3.45
C LYS A 119 8.50 -12.13 -4.77
N SER A 120 7.18 -11.98 -4.75
CA SER A 120 6.31 -12.02 -5.93
C SER A 120 6.67 -10.93 -6.95
N LEU A 121 6.93 -9.70 -6.48
CA LEU A 121 7.33 -8.58 -7.34
C LEU A 121 8.61 -8.91 -8.09
N TRP A 122 9.64 -9.38 -7.37
CA TRP A 122 10.93 -9.71 -7.98
C TRP A 122 10.85 -10.91 -8.92
N ILE A 123 10.05 -11.93 -8.60
CA ILE A 123 9.78 -13.04 -9.53
C ILE A 123 9.17 -12.50 -10.83
N MET A 124 8.25 -11.53 -10.75
CA MET A 124 7.70 -10.87 -11.93
C MET A 124 8.80 -10.13 -12.70
N VAL A 125 9.64 -9.34 -12.03
CA VAL A 125 10.76 -8.61 -12.65
C VAL A 125 11.73 -9.56 -13.38
N TYR A 126 12.07 -10.70 -12.79
CA TYR A 126 12.92 -11.69 -13.45
C TYR A 126 12.25 -12.29 -14.68
N ARG A 127 10.96 -12.64 -14.61
CA ARG A 127 10.20 -13.14 -15.77
C ARG A 127 10.10 -12.09 -16.88
N PHE A 128 9.80 -10.84 -16.51
CA PHE A 128 9.76 -9.70 -17.43
C PHE A 128 11.11 -9.53 -18.14
N THR A 129 12.20 -9.51 -17.37
CA THR A 129 13.57 -9.37 -17.91
C THR A 129 13.92 -10.53 -18.82
N GLY A 130 13.52 -11.76 -18.46
CA GLY A 130 13.68 -12.94 -19.32
C GLY A 130 12.99 -12.78 -20.68
N VAL A 131 11.76 -12.27 -20.72
CA VAL A 131 11.05 -11.99 -21.99
C VAL A 131 11.75 -10.90 -22.80
N VAL A 132 12.20 -9.81 -22.17
CA VAL A 132 12.95 -8.74 -22.86
C VAL A 132 14.20 -9.30 -23.53
N LEU A 133 15.00 -10.09 -22.80
CA LEU A 133 16.23 -10.68 -23.31
C LEU A 133 15.95 -11.69 -24.42
N ALA A 134 14.92 -12.53 -24.27
CA ALA A 134 14.54 -13.51 -25.29
C ALA A 134 14.09 -12.83 -26.60
N VAL A 135 13.25 -11.79 -26.52
CA VAL A 135 12.79 -11.05 -27.69
C VAL A 135 13.94 -10.27 -28.33
N SER A 136 14.80 -9.64 -27.54
CA SER A 136 15.97 -8.92 -28.04
C SER A 136 16.96 -9.85 -28.75
N LEU A 137 17.22 -11.04 -28.20
CA LEU A 137 18.07 -12.05 -28.82
C LEU A 137 17.44 -12.61 -30.10
N MET A 138 16.13 -12.87 -30.08
CA MET A 138 15.38 -13.32 -31.25
C MET A 138 15.45 -12.28 -32.37
N GLU A 139 15.25 -11.00 -32.05
CA GLU A 139 15.36 -9.91 -33.02
C GLU A 139 16.79 -9.86 -33.61
N PHE A 140 17.80 -9.93 -32.74
CA PHE A 140 19.21 -9.86 -33.12
C PHE A 140 19.67 -11.02 -34.02
N ILE A 141 19.10 -12.22 -33.85
CA ILE A 141 19.49 -13.42 -34.63
C ILE A 141 18.67 -13.52 -35.93
N PHE A 142 17.36 -13.30 -35.88
CA PHE A 142 16.47 -13.63 -36.99
C PHE A 142 16.24 -12.49 -37.99
N LEU A 143 16.48 -11.23 -37.62
CA LEU A 143 16.18 -10.09 -38.50
C LEU A 143 17.42 -9.53 -39.15
N SER A 144 17.59 -9.88 -40.43
CA SER A 144 18.69 -9.38 -41.26
C SER A 144 18.65 -7.88 -41.51
N ASP A 145 17.47 -7.27 -41.37
CA ASP A 145 17.32 -5.83 -41.42
C ASP A 145 16.58 -5.34 -40.16
N PRO A 146 17.28 -4.73 -39.18
CA PRO A 146 16.67 -4.21 -37.96
C PRO A 146 15.68 -3.06 -38.23
N GLY A 147 15.70 -2.46 -39.43
CA GLY A 147 14.73 -1.43 -39.84
C GLY A 147 13.38 -1.98 -40.30
N SER A 148 13.28 -3.29 -40.54
CA SER A 148 12.07 -3.91 -41.12
C SER A 148 10.91 -4.06 -40.13
N ILE A 149 11.21 -4.21 -38.84
CA ILE A 149 10.19 -4.21 -37.80
C ILE A 149 9.94 -2.78 -37.36
N ASN A 150 8.67 -2.40 -37.28
CA ASN A 150 8.27 -1.11 -36.74
C ASN A 150 7.98 -1.24 -35.22
N PRO A 151 8.97 -1.04 -34.32
CA PRO A 151 8.75 -1.11 -32.87
C PRO A 151 7.71 -0.08 -32.38
N LEU A 152 7.45 0.96 -33.18
CA LEU A 152 6.48 2.00 -32.87
C LEU A 152 5.04 1.45 -32.81
N ALA A 153 4.69 0.47 -33.64
CA ALA A 153 3.34 -0.10 -33.66
C ALA A 153 3.01 -0.79 -32.33
N PHE A 154 3.96 -1.56 -31.79
CA PHE A 154 3.83 -2.17 -30.46
C PHE A 154 3.79 -1.11 -29.36
N ALA A 155 4.61 -0.06 -29.47
CA ALA A 155 4.61 1.03 -28.50
C ALA A 155 3.28 1.80 -28.46
N GLN A 156 2.56 1.93 -29.59
CA GLN A 156 1.23 2.52 -29.66
C GLN A 156 0.18 1.64 -28.98
N LEU A 157 0.19 0.32 -29.24
CA LEU A 157 -0.71 -0.63 -28.59
C LEU A 157 -0.50 -0.65 -27.07
N THR A 158 0.76 -0.71 -26.61
CA THR A 158 1.10 -0.65 -25.19
C THR A 158 0.63 0.67 -24.58
N SER A 159 0.80 1.79 -25.28
CA SER A 159 0.37 3.11 -24.79
C SER A 159 -1.14 3.16 -24.55
N PHE A 160 -1.94 2.57 -25.43
CA PHE A 160 -3.39 2.48 -25.26
C PHE A 160 -3.74 1.65 -24.01
N LEU A 161 -3.20 0.44 -23.88
CA LEU A 161 -3.51 -0.46 -22.77
C LEU A 161 -3.06 0.10 -21.41
N THR A 162 -1.93 0.78 -21.38
CA THR A 162 -1.35 1.45 -20.19
C THR A 162 -2.33 2.43 -19.56
N VAL A 163 -3.11 3.16 -20.36
CA VAL A 163 -4.14 4.10 -19.85
C VAL A 163 -5.26 3.34 -19.13
N PHE A 164 -5.75 2.24 -19.71
CA PHE A 164 -6.79 1.41 -19.10
C PHE A 164 -6.30 0.74 -17.81
N VAL A 165 -5.08 0.18 -17.83
CA VAL A 165 -4.45 -0.42 -16.65
C VAL A 165 -4.37 0.59 -15.52
N SER A 166 -3.87 1.80 -15.80
CA SER A 166 -3.71 2.86 -14.80
C SER A 166 -5.05 3.24 -14.16
N LEU A 167 -6.10 3.39 -14.98
CA LEU A 167 -7.43 3.77 -14.53
C LEU A 167 -8.10 2.67 -13.68
N LEU A 168 -8.10 1.43 -14.16
CA LEU A 168 -8.69 0.31 -13.43
C LEU A 168 -7.94 0.03 -12.12
N LEU A 169 -6.61 0.11 -12.15
CA LEU A 169 -5.78 -0.09 -10.97
C LEU A 169 -6.00 1.03 -9.93
N GLY A 170 -6.20 2.27 -10.38
CA GLY A 170 -6.56 3.38 -9.50
C GLY A 170 -7.89 3.16 -8.78
N PHE A 171 -8.92 2.67 -9.48
CA PHE A 171 -10.20 2.33 -8.86
C PHE A 171 -10.09 1.15 -7.88
N PHE A 172 -9.32 0.13 -8.24
CA PHE A 172 -9.10 -1.02 -7.36
C PHE A 172 -8.34 -0.63 -6.10
N LEU A 173 -7.26 0.15 -6.22
CA LEU A 173 -6.49 0.64 -5.08
C LEU A 173 -7.34 1.52 -4.16
N SER A 174 -8.13 2.45 -4.73
CA SER A 174 -9.05 3.31 -3.95
C SER A 174 -10.09 2.48 -3.18
N THR A 175 -10.67 1.47 -3.82
CA THR A 175 -11.62 0.54 -3.17
C THR A 175 -10.96 -0.25 -2.04
N SER A 176 -9.73 -0.72 -2.27
CA SER A 176 -8.93 -1.47 -1.29
C SER A 176 -8.61 -0.62 -0.05
N ILE A 177 -8.18 0.63 -0.24
CA ILE A 177 -7.92 1.58 0.85
C ILE A 177 -9.20 1.85 1.65
N ARG A 178 -10.34 2.09 0.97
CA ARG A 178 -11.62 2.33 1.65
C ARG A 178 -12.03 1.16 2.54
N ARG A 179 -11.86 -0.07 2.05
CA ARG A 179 -12.12 -1.28 2.83
C ARG A 179 -11.19 -1.40 4.04
N TRP A 180 -9.89 -1.14 3.84
CA TRP A 180 -8.93 -1.14 4.93
C TRP A 180 -9.30 -0.10 6.01
N VAL A 181 -9.59 1.14 5.61
CA VAL A 181 -10.00 2.23 6.52
C VAL A 181 -11.32 1.90 7.24
N ALA A 182 -12.30 1.32 6.54
CA ALA A 182 -13.57 0.91 7.15
C ALA A 182 -13.35 -0.11 8.28
N CYS A 183 -12.46 -1.09 8.07
CA CYS A 183 -12.12 -2.06 9.11
C CYS A 183 -11.50 -1.39 10.34
N VAL A 184 -10.56 -0.45 10.13
CA VAL A 184 -9.95 0.34 11.20
C VAL A 184 -10.99 1.17 11.96
N ASN A 185 -11.89 1.83 11.24
CA ASN A 185 -12.97 2.61 11.84
C ASN A 185 -13.94 1.74 12.64
N GLY A 186 -14.22 0.50 12.17
CA GLY A 186 -15.00 -0.47 12.93
C GLY A 186 -14.38 -0.79 14.29
N PHE A 187 -13.06 -1.01 14.34
CA PHE A 187 -12.34 -1.20 15.61
C PHE A 187 -12.37 0.04 16.49
N LEU A 188 -12.09 1.23 15.94
CA LEU A 188 -12.12 2.47 16.71
C LEU A 188 -13.52 2.73 17.31
N THR A 189 -14.57 2.52 16.53
CA THR A 189 -15.97 2.63 16.97
C THR A 189 -16.27 1.65 18.09
N LEU A 190 -15.82 0.39 17.96
CA LEU A 190 -15.96 -0.61 19.03
C LEU A 190 -15.29 -0.16 20.34
N PHE A 191 -14.07 0.40 20.27
CA PHE A 191 -13.36 0.89 21.44
C PHE A 191 -14.04 2.11 22.07
N ASP A 192 -14.58 3.02 21.27
CA ASP A 192 -15.36 4.15 21.79
C ASP A 192 -16.62 3.68 22.51
N ILE A 193 -17.28 2.63 22.01
CA ILE A 193 -18.44 2.02 22.67
C ILE A 193 -18.03 1.36 24.00
N ILE A 194 -16.89 0.66 24.05
CA ILE A 194 -16.36 0.08 25.29
C ILE A 194 -16.05 1.17 26.33
N ARG A 195 -15.43 2.28 25.91
CA ARG A 195 -15.18 3.43 26.79
C ARG A 195 -16.48 4.09 27.24
N ALA A 196 -17.45 4.26 26.35
CA ALA A 196 -18.77 4.81 26.70
C ALA A 196 -19.49 3.91 27.72
N LEU A 197 -19.45 2.59 27.53
CA LEU A 197 -19.97 1.63 28.49
C LEU A 197 -19.26 1.78 29.84
N GLN A 198 -17.92 1.78 29.85
CA GLN A 198 -17.14 2.01 31.07
C GLN A 198 -17.58 3.28 31.81
N MET A 199 -17.70 4.40 31.09
CA MET A 199 -18.11 5.68 31.67
C MET A 199 -19.49 5.59 32.30
N GLN A 200 -20.46 4.90 31.67
CA GLN A 200 -21.78 4.68 32.28
C GLN A 200 -21.69 3.83 33.55
N LEU A 201 -20.92 2.73 33.52
CA LEU A 201 -20.77 1.83 34.68
C LEU A 201 -20.12 2.55 35.87
N ILE A 202 -19.08 3.36 35.61
CA ILE A 202 -18.41 4.19 36.62
C ILE A 202 -19.38 5.25 37.16
N THR A 203 -20.09 5.97 36.29
CA THR A 203 -21.02 7.05 36.70
C THR A 203 -22.16 6.53 37.57
N LEU A 204 -22.62 5.31 37.35
CA LEU A 204 -23.63 4.66 38.18
C LEU A 204 -23.07 4.11 39.50
N GLY A 205 -21.74 4.08 39.66
CA GLY A 205 -21.09 3.54 40.85
C GLY A 205 -21.22 2.03 40.99
N ILE A 206 -21.22 1.33 39.86
CA ILE A 206 -21.30 -0.14 39.85
C ILE A 206 -20.02 -0.71 40.48
N PRO A 207 -20.13 -1.76 41.32
CA PRO A 207 -18.96 -2.41 41.90
C PRO A 207 -17.90 -2.76 40.84
N ARG A 208 -16.63 -2.48 41.13
CA ARG A 208 -15.52 -2.67 40.19
C ARG A 208 -15.48 -4.06 39.57
N GLN A 209 -15.80 -5.10 40.34
CA GLN A 209 -15.83 -6.49 39.85
C GLN A 209 -16.86 -6.67 38.72
N ASN A 210 -18.06 -6.12 38.90
CA ASN A 210 -19.14 -6.18 37.89
C ASN A 210 -18.76 -5.36 36.66
N ALA A 211 -18.20 -4.16 36.86
CA ALA A 211 -17.77 -3.30 35.76
C ALA A 211 -16.64 -3.94 34.93
N VAL A 212 -15.62 -4.50 35.59
CA VAL A 212 -14.51 -5.23 34.95
C VAL A 212 -15.03 -6.44 34.18
N LYS A 213 -16.02 -7.17 34.71
CA LYS A 213 -16.61 -8.31 34.00
C LYS A 213 -17.25 -7.89 32.68
N ALA A 214 -18.02 -6.80 32.67
CA ALA A 214 -18.64 -6.29 31.44
C ALA A 214 -17.60 -5.82 30.42
N LEU A 215 -16.58 -5.08 30.87
CA LEU A 215 -15.52 -4.59 29.98
C LEU A 215 -14.61 -5.70 29.46
N ARG A 216 -14.35 -6.74 30.26
CA ARG A 216 -13.62 -7.93 29.79
C ARG A 216 -14.32 -8.55 28.59
N PHE A 217 -15.64 -8.73 28.63
CA PHE A 217 -16.38 -9.25 27.47
C PHE A 217 -16.30 -8.33 26.25
N GLY A 218 -16.35 -7.00 26.45
CA GLY A 218 -16.18 -6.03 25.37
C GLY A 218 -14.80 -6.11 24.71
N LEU A 219 -13.74 -6.09 25.52
CA LEU A 219 -12.34 -6.19 25.04
C LEU A 219 -12.07 -7.54 24.37
N LEU A 220 -12.55 -8.62 24.98
CA LEU A 220 -12.44 -9.97 24.43
C LEU A 220 -13.13 -10.08 23.08
N SER A 221 -14.27 -9.41 22.86
CA SER A 221 -14.93 -9.42 21.55
C SER A 221 -14.07 -8.80 20.44
N GLY A 222 -13.37 -7.70 20.74
CA GLY A 222 -12.45 -7.08 19.78
C GLY A 222 -11.22 -7.95 19.50
N TRP A 223 -10.64 -8.55 20.54
CA TRP A 223 -9.50 -9.46 20.40
C TRP A 223 -9.86 -10.72 19.61
N LEU A 224 -10.99 -11.34 19.96
CA LEU A 224 -11.47 -12.56 19.31
C LEU A 224 -11.85 -12.30 17.86
N SER A 225 -12.43 -11.13 17.55
CA SER A 225 -12.70 -10.73 16.17
C SER A 225 -11.42 -10.65 15.34
N CYS A 226 -10.36 -10.03 15.88
CA CYS A 226 -9.05 -9.98 15.22
C CYS A 226 -8.48 -11.38 14.95
N ARG A 227 -8.52 -12.27 15.94
CA ARG A 227 -8.00 -13.65 15.81
C ARG A 227 -8.83 -14.51 14.86
N LEU A 228 -10.16 -14.43 14.92
CA LEU A 228 -11.04 -15.16 14.02
C LEU A 228 -10.80 -14.77 12.56
N LEU A 229 -10.64 -13.47 12.27
CA LEU A 229 -10.34 -13.02 10.91
C LEU A 229 -8.99 -13.55 10.39
N HIS A 230 -7.98 -13.66 11.27
CA HIS A 230 -6.72 -14.31 10.91
C HIS A 230 -6.88 -15.80 10.64
N VAL A 231 -7.66 -16.51 11.46
CA VAL A 231 -7.96 -17.93 11.27
C VAL A 231 -8.72 -18.14 9.95
N GLU A 232 -9.78 -17.36 9.71
CA GLU A 232 -10.64 -17.43 8.52
C GLU A 232 -9.91 -17.04 7.23
N SER A 233 -8.82 -16.29 7.31
CA SER A 233 -7.97 -15.98 6.16
C SER A 233 -7.16 -17.17 5.63
N ARG A 234 -7.01 -18.22 6.44
CA ARG A 234 -6.30 -19.46 6.06
C ARG A 234 -7.23 -20.41 5.32
N VAL A 235 -6.66 -21.22 4.44
CA VAL A 235 -7.43 -22.15 3.59
C VAL A 235 -7.10 -23.60 3.93
N GLY A 236 -8.13 -24.44 4.06
CA GLY A 236 -7.99 -25.89 4.19
C GLY A 236 -7.62 -26.35 5.62
N PRO A 237 -6.81 -27.41 5.78
CA PRO A 237 -6.55 -28.02 7.10
C PRO A 237 -5.81 -27.08 8.07
N GLU A 238 -5.05 -26.12 7.56
CA GLU A 238 -4.37 -25.11 8.38
C GLU A 238 -5.35 -24.18 9.11
N GLN A 239 -6.55 -24.00 8.59
CA GLN A 239 -7.60 -23.20 9.22
C GLN A 239 -8.09 -23.86 10.51
N HIS A 240 -8.33 -25.17 10.49
CA HIS A 240 -8.76 -25.92 11.68
C HIS A 240 -7.69 -25.91 12.77
N ALA A 241 -6.43 -26.21 12.40
CA ALA A 241 -5.32 -26.16 13.35
C ALA A 241 -5.12 -24.75 13.94
N ALA A 242 -5.29 -23.70 13.14
CA ALA A 242 -5.22 -22.32 13.62
C ALA A 242 -6.39 -21.95 14.54
N ARG A 243 -7.60 -22.46 14.27
CA ARG A 243 -8.77 -22.28 15.14
C ARG A 243 -8.54 -22.95 16.50
N ASP A 244 -8.04 -24.18 16.52
CA ASP A 244 -7.74 -24.90 17.75
C ASP A 244 -6.64 -24.19 18.55
N ALA A 245 -5.57 -23.75 17.87
CA ALA A 245 -4.50 -22.98 18.49
C ALA A 245 -4.99 -21.66 19.11
N MET A 246 -5.87 -20.94 18.40
CA MET A 246 -6.50 -19.72 18.91
C MET A 246 -7.29 -20.00 20.20
N TRP A 247 -8.10 -21.05 20.24
CA TRP A 247 -8.87 -21.41 21.42
C TRP A 247 -7.98 -21.79 22.61
N GLN A 248 -6.93 -22.56 22.36
CA GLN A 248 -5.94 -22.91 23.39
C GLN A 248 -5.19 -21.68 23.91
N GLU A 249 -4.85 -20.73 23.04
CA GLU A 249 -4.22 -19.46 23.43
C GLU A 249 -5.13 -18.68 24.40
N ILE A 250 -6.45 -18.60 24.11
CA ILE A 250 -7.40 -17.87 24.96
C ILE A 250 -7.53 -18.51 26.34
N LEU A 251 -7.58 -19.84 26.41
CA LEU A 251 -7.69 -20.60 27.66
C LEU A 251 -6.43 -20.49 28.51
N THR A 252 -5.26 -20.40 27.88
CA THR A 252 -3.95 -20.35 28.56
C THR A 252 -3.43 -18.93 28.78
N SER A 253 -4.11 -17.92 28.23
CA SER A 253 -3.71 -16.52 28.36
C SER A 253 -3.68 -16.09 29.83
N LYS A 254 -2.58 -15.46 30.23
CA LYS A 254 -2.42 -14.85 31.57
C LYS A 254 -3.04 -13.46 31.67
N ASP A 255 -3.48 -12.89 30.55
CA ASP A 255 -4.10 -11.58 30.54
C ASP A 255 -5.55 -11.68 31.01
N LEU A 256 -5.81 -11.16 32.20
CA LEU A 256 -7.12 -11.20 32.87
C LEU A 256 -8.24 -10.63 31.98
N TYR A 257 -7.94 -9.64 31.11
CA TYR A 257 -8.92 -9.01 30.24
C TYR A 257 -9.15 -9.77 28.94
N LEU A 258 -8.27 -10.70 28.58
CA LEU A 258 -8.30 -11.43 27.32
C LEU A 258 -8.46 -12.96 27.50
N SER A 259 -8.55 -13.44 28.75
CA SER A 259 -8.78 -14.85 29.06
C SER A 259 -10.28 -15.18 29.15
N LEU A 260 -10.68 -16.34 28.63
CA LEU A 260 -11.98 -16.96 28.90
C LEU A 260 -11.88 -17.88 30.12
N THR A 261 -12.96 -17.95 30.89
CA THR A 261 -13.12 -19.06 31.83
C THR A 261 -13.56 -20.32 31.10
N GLU A 262 -13.26 -21.50 31.66
CA GLU A 262 -13.65 -22.79 31.07
C GLU A 262 -15.16 -22.89 30.78
N ALA A 263 -15.99 -22.39 31.70
CA ALA A 263 -17.45 -22.37 31.53
C ALA A 263 -17.92 -21.43 30.42
N GLU A 264 -17.19 -20.35 30.15
CA GLU A 264 -17.49 -19.44 29.04
C GLU A 264 -17.01 -20.03 27.71
N PHE A 265 -15.83 -20.66 27.71
CA PHE A 265 -15.28 -21.36 26.56
C PHE A 265 -16.21 -22.46 26.05
N GLN A 266 -16.70 -23.33 26.95
CA GLN A 266 -17.64 -24.41 26.59
C GLN A 266 -18.91 -23.90 25.90
N LYS A 267 -19.35 -22.67 26.21
CA LYS A 267 -20.52 -22.06 25.57
C LYS A 267 -20.22 -21.39 24.24
N LEU A 268 -18.97 -20.96 24.01
CA LEU A 268 -18.58 -20.18 22.83
C LEU A 268 -17.93 -21.02 21.74
N GLN A 269 -17.28 -22.14 22.07
CA GLN A 269 -16.53 -22.96 21.11
C GLN A 269 -17.40 -23.45 19.94
N ASP A 270 -18.66 -23.79 20.22
CA ASP A 270 -19.61 -24.33 19.25
C ASP A 270 -20.33 -23.24 18.45
N VAL A 271 -20.12 -21.96 18.80
CA VAL A 271 -20.76 -20.83 18.13
C VAL A 271 -19.95 -20.44 16.91
N GLN A 272 -20.62 -20.29 15.76
CA GLN A 272 -19.97 -19.86 14.51
C GLN A 272 -19.38 -18.45 14.64
N ASP A 273 -20.13 -17.52 15.22
CA ASP A 273 -19.69 -16.15 15.50
C ASP A 273 -19.78 -15.81 17.00
N PRO A 274 -18.73 -16.08 17.79
CA PRO A 274 -18.76 -15.82 19.24
C PRO A 274 -18.71 -14.33 19.60
N CYS A 275 -18.28 -13.41 18.71
CA CYS A 275 -18.01 -12.02 19.09
C CYS A 275 -19.29 -11.22 19.44
N PRO A 276 -20.36 -11.23 18.63
CA PRO A 276 -21.63 -10.59 18.98
C PRO A 276 -22.32 -11.21 20.20
N HIS A 277 -22.08 -12.50 20.46
CA HIS A 277 -22.66 -13.20 21.61
C HIS A 277 -22.10 -12.70 22.95
N LEU A 278 -20.85 -12.23 22.98
CA LEU A 278 -20.29 -11.55 24.15
C LEU A 278 -21.06 -10.27 24.50
N TRP A 279 -21.51 -9.51 23.49
CA TRP A 279 -22.35 -8.32 23.70
C TRP A 279 -23.78 -8.66 24.12
N LEU A 280 -24.31 -9.80 23.67
CA LEU A 280 -25.56 -10.33 24.21
C LEU A 280 -25.42 -10.69 25.70
N TRP A 281 -24.29 -11.27 26.12
CA TRP A 281 -24.01 -11.53 27.52
C TRP A 281 -23.87 -10.24 28.34
N ILE A 282 -23.24 -9.19 27.80
CA ILE A 282 -23.19 -7.88 28.44
C ILE A 282 -24.62 -7.33 28.62
N ALA A 283 -25.46 -7.33 27.60
CA ALA A 283 -26.83 -6.83 27.70
C ALA A 283 -27.67 -7.61 28.74
N SER A 284 -27.56 -8.94 28.74
CA SER A 284 -28.20 -9.81 29.75
C SER A 284 -27.69 -9.52 31.16
N PHE A 285 -26.38 -9.33 31.31
CA PHE A 285 -25.75 -8.98 32.58
C PHE A 285 -26.24 -7.61 33.09
N MET A 286 -26.38 -6.61 32.22
CA MET A 286 -26.97 -5.31 32.58
C MET A 286 -28.43 -5.48 33.03
N GLY A 287 -29.21 -6.35 32.39
CA GLY A 287 -30.57 -6.70 32.82
C GLY A 287 -30.59 -7.24 34.25
N ARG A 288 -29.63 -8.10 34.60
CA ARG A 288 -29.49 -8.63 35.97
C ARG A 288 -29.13 -7.53 36.96
N LEU A 289 -28.18 -6.65 36.63
CA LEU A 289 -27.82 -5.51 37.49
C LEU A 289 -29.01 -4.57 37.74
N ALA A 290 -29.90 -4.40 36.76
CA ALA A 290 -31.13 -3.62 36.92
C ALA A 290 -32.12 -4.33 37.86
N SER A 291 -32.28 -5.65 37.73
CA SER A 291 -33.12 -6.45 38.64
C SER A 291 -32.59 -6.45 40.08
N ASP A 292 -31.27 -6.44 40.27
CA ASP A 292 -30.62 -6.39 41.58
C ASP A 292 -30.58 -4.94 42.16
N GLY A 293 -31.09 -3.95 41.42
CA GLY A 293 -31.14 -2.55 41.81
C GLY A 293 -29.78 -1.84 41.86
N GLU A 294 -28.76 -2.39 41.20
CA GLU A 294 -27.44 -1.75 41.08
C GLU A 294 -27.44 -0.62 40.03
N ILE A 295 -28.29 -0.74 39.02
CA ILE A 295 -28.52 0.29 38.00
C ILE A 295 -30.01 0.65 37.93
N PRO A 296 -30.38 1.76 37.28
CA PRO A 296 -31.78 2.13 37.07
C PRO A 296 -32.61 1.00 36.43
N PRO A 297 -33.93 0.93 36.74
CA PRO A 297 -34.79 -0.16 36.27
C PRO A 297 -34.87 -0.22 34.74
N MET A 298 -35.30 -1.37 34.20
CA MET A 298 -35.35 -1.61 32.75
C MET A 298 -36.18 -0.58 31.96
N ALA A 299 -37.20 0.02 32.59
CA ALA A 299 -38.02 1.06 31.97
C ALA A 299 -37.32 2.43 31.90
N SER A 300 -36.14 2.57 32.51
CA SER A 300 -35.42 3.84 32.57
C SER A 300 -34.70 4.17 31.25
N PRO A 301 -34.59 5.46 30.90
CA PRO A 301 -33.79 5.90 29.75
C PRO A 301 -32.32 5.48 29.84
N THR A 302 -31.76 5.40 31.05
CA THR A 302 -30.37 4.99 31.29
C THR A 302 -30.14 3.53 30.91
N TYR A 303 -31.04 2.62 31.29
CA TYR A 303 -30.98 1.22 30.86
C TYR A 303 -31.07 1.11 29.34
N GLY A 304 -32.03 1.82 28.73
CA GLY A 304 -32.18 1.89 27.27
C GLY A 304 -30.90 2.34 26.56
N ARG A 305 -30.19 3.32 27.10
CA ARG A 305 -28.90 3.78 26.57
C ARG A 305 -27.80 2.72 26.67
N ILE A 306 -27.72 1.99 27.78
CA ILE A 306 -26.72 0.93 27.96
C ILE A 306 -26.98 -0.22 26.98
N VAL A 307 -28.24 -0.61 26.78
CA VAL A 307 -28.60 -1.64 25.79
C VAL A 307 -28.32 -1.15 24.37
N ALA A 308 -28.57 0.13 24.07
CA ALA A 308 -28.22 0.71 22.77
C ALA A 308 -26.71 0.58 22.47
N LEU A 309 -25.83 0.80 23.45
CA LEU A 309 -24.39 0.57 23.29
C LEU A 309 -24.06 -0.87 22.89
N ALA A 310 -24.77 -1.87 23.44
CA ALA A 310 -24.54 -3.26 23.06
C ALA A 310 -24.95 -3.53 21.60
N ASN A 311 -26.06 -2.95 21.14
CA ASN A 311 -26.48 -3.03 19.74
C ASN A 311 -25.48 -2.32 18.80
N ASP A 312 -25.01 -1.15 19.19
CA ASP A 312 -24.02 -0.39 18.41
C ASP A 312 -22.70 -1.17 18.30
N ALA A 313 -22.29 -1.87 19.37
CA ALA A 313 -21.09 -2.71 19.34
C ALA A 313 -21.24 -3.91 18.40
N GLN A 314 -22.43 -4.53 18.36
CA GLN A 314 -22.71 -5.59 17.39
C GLN A 314 -22.63 -5.08 15.95
N ASN A 315 -23.10 -3.86 15.67
CA ASN A 315 -22.96 -3.24 14.37
C ASN A 315 -21.49 -2.96 14.00
N ALA A 316 -20.69 -2.46 14.95
CA ALA A 316 -19.25 -2.25 14.75
C ALA A 316 -18.51 -3.57 14.48
N LEU A 317 -18.81 -4.64 15.23
CA LEU A 317 -18.25 -5.98 14.98
C LEU A 317 -18.64 -6.52 13.61
N LYS A 318 -19.89 -6.30 13.17
CA LYS A 318 -20.34 -6.68 11.84
C LYS A 318 -19.57 -5.94 10.74
N GLU A 319 -19.29 -4.65 10.91
CA GLU A 319 -18.48 -3.88 9.96
C GLU A 319 -17.05 -4.43 9.86
N ILE A 320 -16.41 -4.72 11.00
CA ILE A 320 -15.09 -5.38 11.06
C ILE A 320 -15.12 -6.72 10.31
N ARG A 321 -16.14 -7.54 10.58
CA ARG A 321 -16.30 -8.88 9.98
C ARG A 321 -16.49 -8.81 8.46
N ILE A 322 -17.36 -7.94 7.96
CA ILE A 322 -17.59 -7.76 6.52
C ILE A 322 -16.27 -7.40 5.82
N CYS A 323 -15.43 -6.59 6.45
CA CYS A 323 -14.13 -6.22 5.88
C CYS A 323 -13.16 -7.41 5.79
N GLY A 324 -13.30 -8.46 6.58
CA GLY A 324 -12.49 -9.68 6.49
C GLY A 324 -13.09 -10.72 5.55
N GLU A 325 -14.38 -11.01 5.70
CA GLU A 325 -15.07 -12.10 4.99
C GLU A 325 -15.41 -11.76 3.54
N VAL A 326 -15.92 -10.55 3.29
CA VAL A 326 -16.44 -10.19 1.97
C VAL A 326 -15.29 -9.68 1.11
N GLN A 327 -14.75 -10.58 0.29
CA GLN A 327 -13.73 -10.23 -0.68
C GLN A 327 -14.30 -9.51 -1.90
N ILE A 328 -13.48 -8.67 -2.54
CA ILE A 328 -13.81 -8.09 -3.85
C ILE A 328 -14.03 -9.25 -4.83
N PRO A 329 -15.08 -9.21 -5.68
CA PRO A 329 -15.42 -10.32 -6.56
C PRO A 329 -14.20 -10.83 -7.35
N TYR A 330 -13.94 -12.13 -7.26
CA TYR A 330 -12.77 -12.76 -7.88
C TYR A 330 -12.64 -12.42 -9.36
N LEU A 331 -13.76 -12.41 -10.11
CA LEU A 331 -13.78 -12.05 -11.53
C LEU A 331 -13.15 -10.67 -11.80
N TYR A 332 -13.44 -9.68 -10.96
CA TYR A 332 -12.89 -8.34 -11.12
C TYR A 332 -11.39 -8.31 -10.85
N THR A 333 -10.97 -8.88 -9.72
CA THR A 333 -9.55 -8.95 -9.32
C THR A 333 -8.71 -9.74 -10.31
N HIS A 334 -9.23 -10.87 -10.78
CA HIS A 334 -8.57 -11.72 -11.78
C HIS A 334 -8.42 -10.99 -13.12
N THR A 335 -9.49 -10.38 -13.63
CA THR A 335 -9.43 -9.61 -14.90
C THR A 335 -8.45 -8.46 -14.81
N LEU A 336 -8.42 -7.75 -13.68
CA LEU A 336 -7.45 -6.67 -13.44
C LEU A 336 -6.01 -7.21 -13.47
N ALA A 337 -5.72 -8.29 -12.73
CA ALA A 337 -4.41 -8.91 -12.71
C ALA A 337 -3.98 -9.40 -14.11
N ALA A 338 -4.91 -10.03 -14.84
CA ALA A 338 -4.66 -10.48 -16.21
C ALA A 338 -4.31 -9.30 -17.14
N ILE A 339 -5.05 -8.19 -17.07
CA ILE A 339 -4.78 -7.00 -17.89
C ILE A 339 -3.42 -6.38 -17.53
N VAL A 340 -3.05 -6.30 -16.25
CA VAL A 340 -1.71 -5.86 -15.82
C VAL A 340 -0.63 -6.77 -16.39
N HIS A 341 -0.79 -8.09 -16.30
CA HIS A 341 0.19 -9.04 -16.84
C HIS A 341 0.32 -8.97 -18.36
N VAL A 342 -0.79 -8.85 -19.09
CA VAL A 342 -0.77 -8.65 -20.55
C VAL A 342 -0.04 -7.36 -20.90
N ASN A 343 -0.31 -6.27 -20.19
CA ASN A 343 0.40 -4.99 -20.42
C ASN A 343 1.90 -5.11 -20.15
N ASN A 344 2.29 -5.85 -19.12
CA ASN A 344 3.70 -6.07 -18.79
C ASN A 344 4.39 -6.93 -19.87
N ILE A 345 3.72 -7.96 -20.39
CA ILE A 345 4.24 -8.77 -21.51
C ILE A 345 4.42 -7.93 -22.78
N LEU A 346 3.42 -7.13 -23.15
CA LEU A 346 3.51 -6.24 -24.32
C LEU A 346 4.65 -5.22 -24.17
N SER A 347 4.82 -4.67 -22.96
CA SER A 347 5.91 -3.76 -22.65
C SER A 347 7.27 -4.46 -22.73
N ALA A 348 7.37 -5.71 -22.27
CA ALA A 348 8.59 -6.51 -22.38
C ALA A 348 8.96 -6.77 -23.84
N ILE A 349 7.98 -7.11 -24.69
CA ILE A 349 8.18 -7.31 -26.13
C ILE A 349 8.67 -6.01 -26.78
N SER A 350 7.99 -4.89 -26.51
CA SER A 350 8.37 -3.58 -27.08
C SER A 350 9.76 -3.14 -26.64
N MET A 351 10.13 -3.38 -25.37
CA MET A 351 11.48 -3.13 -24.86
C MET A 351 12.51 -4.07 -25.52
N GLY A 352 12.20 -5.36 -25.65
CA GLY A 352 13.07 -6.34 -26.30
C GLY A 352 13.40 -5.97 -27.74
N LEU A 353 12.39 -5.59 -28.53
CA LEU A 353 12.55 -5.11 -29.91
C LEU A 353 13.34 -3.80 -30.01
N THR A 354 13.24 -2.93 -29.00
CA THR A 354 14.04 -1.69 -29.01
C THR A 354 15.48 -1.99 -28.61
N LEU A 355 15.68 -2.89 -27.66
CA LEU A 355 17.00 -3.30 -27.18
C LEU A 355 17.78 -4.03 -28.27
N GLY A 356 17.16 -4.99 -28.99
CA GLY A 356 17.83 -5.74 -30.05
C GLY A 356 18.23 -4.85 -31.23
N SER A 357 17.33 -4.01 -31.74
CA SER A 357 17.65 -3.00 -32.77
C SER A 357 18.75 -2.03 -32.33
N CYS A 358 18.72 -1.55 -31.09
CA CYS A 358 19.76 -0.68 -30.55
C CYS A 358 21.12 -1.39 -30.43
N LEU A 359 21.14 -2.66 -29.99
CA LEU A 359 22.36 -3.46 -29.90
C LEU A 359 22.95 -3.74 -31.29
N ALA A 360 22.11 -4.07 -32.29
CA ALA A 360 22.53 -4.23 -33.67
C ALA A 360 23.12 -2.93 -34.24
N ALA A 361 22.46 -1.78 -34.01
CA ALA A 361 22.96 -0.47 -34.42
C ALA A 361 24.31 -0.12 -33.76
N LEU A 362 24.46 -0.40 -32.46
CA LEU A 362 25.72 -0.19 -31.75
C LEU A 362 26.83 -1.09 -32.29
N LEU A 363 26.56 -2.37 -32.54
CA LEU A 363 27.54 -3.31 -33.10
C LEU A 363 27.99 -2.88 -34.50
N THR A 364 27.06 -2.47 -35.38
CA THR A 364 27.40 -1.95 -36.72
C THR A 364 28.26 -0.68 -36.65
N SER A 365 28.07 0.15 -35.62
CA SER A 365 28.87 1.38 -35.41
C SER A 365 30.29 1.09 -34.91
N VAL A 366 30.49 -0.01 -34.18
CA VAL A 366 31.81 -0.40 -33.63
C VAL A 366 32.67 -1.05 -34.72
N ASP A 367 32.09 -1.98 -35.46
CA ASP A 367 32.78 -2.71 -36.53
C ASP A 367 31.76 -3.17 -37.57
N SER A 368 31.86 -2.65 -38.79
CA SER A 368 31.00 -3.06 -39.90
C SER A 368 31.24 -4.51 -40.33
N ARG A 369 32.31 -5.16 -39.86
CA ARG A 369 32.59 -6.58 -40.15
C ARG A 369 31.94 -7.54 -39.15
N LEU A 370 31.51 -7.05 -37.99
CA LEU A 370 30.83 -7.86 -36.97
C LEU A 370 29.35 -8.04 -37.25
N THR A 371 28.83 -7.44 -38.32
CA THR A 371 27.46 -7.68 -38.76
C THR A 371 27.37 -9.10 -39.31
N LEU A 372 26.62 -9.97 -38.60
CA LEU A 372 26.17 -11.27 -39.10
C LEU A 372 25.49 -11.16 -40.48
N TYR A 373 24.97 -9.98 -40.78
CA TYR A 373 24.34 -9.62 -42.03
C TYR A 373 25.38 -8.95 -42.92
N GLY A 374 25.88 -9.69 -43.92
CA GLY A 374 26.94 -9.27 -44.85
C GLY A 374 26.53 -8.17 -45.84
N ILE A 375 25.75 -7.18 -45.39
CA ILE A 375 25.29 -6.04 -46.17
C ILE A 375 25.95 -4.79 -45.60
N ASP A 376 26.50 -3.92 -46.46
CA ASP A 376 27.08 -2.61 -46.14
C ASP A 376 26.01 -1.60 -45.66
N SER A 377 25.32 -1.93 -44.57
CA SER A 377 24.32 -1.07 -43.95
C SER A 377 25.03 0.06 -43.22
N ARG A 378 24.98 1.27 -43.78
CA ARG A 378 25.45 2.46 -43.08
C ARG A 378 24.55 2.68 -41.84
N PRO A 379 25.13 2.93 -40.66
CA PRO A 379 24.35 3.18 -39.45
C PRO A 379 23.43 4.38 -39.70
N SER A 380 22.12 4.17 -39.59
CA SER A 380 21.10 5.20 -39.82
C SER A 380 21.03 6.23 -38.70
N MET A 381 21.58 5.93 -37.52
CA MET A 381 21.50 6.77 -36.32
C MET A 381 22.87 6.93 -35.63
N SER A 382 23.10 8.11 -35.05
CA SER A 382 24.23 8.36 -34.14
C SER A 382 24.10 7.52 -32.86
N ALA A 383 25.22 7.03 -32.32
CA ALA A 383 25.25 6.28 -31.07
C ALA A 383 24.59 7.03 -29.89
N SER A 384 24.68 8.38 -29.87
CA SER A 384 24.01 9.21 -28.86
C SER A 384 22.49 9.12 -28.96
N ALA A 385 21.94 9.09 -30.17
CA ALA A 385 20.49 8.97 -30.39
C ALA A 385 19.99 7.57 -30.00
N THR A 386 20.77 6.52 -30.32
CA THR A 386 20.48 5.15 -29.88
C THR A 386 20.43 5.04 -28.35
N PHE A 387 21.39 5.65 -27.65
CA PHE A 387 21.38 5.65 -26.18
C PHE A 387 20.17 6.39 -25.59
N GLN A 388 19.80 7.53 -26.17
CA GLN A 388 18.60 8.27 -25.75
C GLN A 388 17.32 7.44 -25.93
N ILE A 389 17.18 6.76 -27.07
CA ILE A 389 16.05 5.86 -27.34
C ILE A 389 16.02 4.74 -26.31
N LEU A 390 17.15 4.10 -26.05
CA LEU A 390 17.25 3.01 -25.08
C LEU A 390 16.87 3.48 -23.66
N LEU A 391 17.32 4.67 -23.25
CA LEU A 391 17.01 5.24 -21.94
C LEU A 391 15.51 5.55 -21.81
N ILE A 392 14.93 6.24 -22.79
CA ILE A 392 13.49 6.59 -22.80
C ILE A 392 12.65 5.31 -22.79
N GLN A 393 13.01 4.33 -23.62
CA GLN A 393 12.29 3.07 -23.69
C GLN A 393 12.44 2.25 -22.41
N SER A 394 13.61 2.26 -21.76
CA SER A 394 13.80 1.62 -20.46
C SER A 394 12.88 2.24 -19.41
N LEU A 395 12.84 3.57 -19.31
CA LEU A 395 11.93 4.24 -18.36
C LEU A 395 10.46 3.92 -18.66
N LYS A 396 10.06 3.95 -19.93
CA LYS A 396 8.66 3.70 -20.34
C LYS A 396 8.25 2.25 -20.15
N CYS A 397 9.06 1.30 -20.61
CA CYS A 397 8.67 -0.10 -20.72
C CYS A 397 9.20 -0.97 -19.57
N PHE A 398 10.13 -0.50 -18.75
CA PHE A 398 10.57 -1.21 -17.55
C PHE A 398 9.95 -0.61 -16.28
N CYS A 399 10.09 0.71 -16.07
CA CYS A 399 9.61 1.33 -14.83
C CYS A 399 8.09 1.34 -14.72
N ALA A 400 7.35 1.60 -15.81
CA ALA A 400 5.88 1.62 -15.72
C ALA A 400 5.27 0.25 -15.38
N PRO A 401 5.64 -0.87 -16.05
CA PRO A 401 5.21 -2.22 -15.63
C PRO A 401 5.55 -2.58 -14.19
N LEU A 402 6.74 -2.19 -13.73
CA LEU A 402 7.16 -2.40 -12.35
C LEU A 402 6.24 -1.67 -11.37
N LEU A 403 5.92 -0.40 -11.66
CA LEU A 403 4.99 0.39 -10.84
C LEU A 403 3.57 -0.18 -10.87
N TYR A 404 3.07 -0.67 -12.02
CA TYR A 404 1.75 -1.31 -12.07
C TYR A 404 1.69 -2.59 -11.27
N GLN A 405 2.73 -3.41 -11.33
CA GLN A 405 2.83 -4.61 -10.51
C GLN A 405 2.90 -4.28 -9.02
N ALA A 406 3.71 -3.29 -8.65
CA ALA A 406 3.82 -2.84 -7.26
C ALA A 406 2.46 -2.32 -6.73
N CYS A 407 1.77 -1.48 -7.49
CA CYS A 407 0.44 -0.99 -7.13
C CYS A 407 -0.61 -2.11 -7.03
N LEU A 408 -0.55 -3.13 -7.92
CA LEU A 408 -1.42 -4.31 -7.84
C LEU A 408 -1.17 -5.09 -6.55
N GLU A 409 0.10 -5.31 -6.19
CA GLU A 409 0.45 -6.00 -4.94
C GLU A 409 0.03 -5.22 -3.70
N ILE A 410 0.21 -3.90 -3.68
CA ILE A 410 -0.26 -3.04 -2.59
C ILE A 410 -1.78 -3.15 -2.44
N ALA A 411 -2.54 -3.04 -3.54
CA ALA A 411 -3.99 -3.13 -3.52
C ALA A 411 -4.47 -4.51 -3.03
N LEU A 412 -3.84 -5.60 -3.50
CA LEU A 412 -4.14 -6.96 -3.03
C LEU A 412 -3.84 -7.15 -1.54
N THR A 413 -2.73 -6.59 -1.04
CA THR A 413 -2.37 -6.68 0.38
C THR A 413 -3.36 -5.90 1.25
N LEU A 414 -3.77 -4.70 0.82
CA LEU A 414 -4.80 -3.91 1.50
C LEU A 414 -6.19 -4.57 1.47
N CYS A 415 -6.49 -5.38 0.46
CA CYS A 415 -7.73 -6.14 0.37
C CYS A 415 -7.84 -7.28 1.39
N VAL A 416 -6.71 -7.72 1.97
CA VAL A 416 -6.64 -8.87 2.88
C VAL A 416 -5.86 -8.48 4.14
N PRO A 417 -6.39 -7.57 4.99
CA PRO A 417 -5.67 -7.01 6.14
C PRO A 417 -5.36 -8.03 7.25
N PHE A 418 -5.88 -9.25 7.19
CA PHE A 418 -5.65 -10.33 8.16
C PHE A 418 -5.02 -11.56 7.51
N GLY A 419 -4.54 -11.44 6.26
CA GLY A 419 -4.02 -12.55 5.49
C GLY A 419 -2.69 -13.07 6.01
N PRO A 420 -2.36 -14.36 5.76
CA PRO A 420 -1.04 -14.87 6.10
C PRO A 420 0.03 -14.11 5.28
N ASN A 421 1.14 -13.76 5.93
CA ASN A 421 2.27 -13.03 5.33
C ASN A 421 1.93 -11.61 4.84
N CYS A 422 0.98 -10.93 5.48
CA CYS A 422 0.56 -9.56 5.13
C CYS A 422 1.03 -8.52 6.15
N ASP A 423 2.22 -8.69 6.73
CA ASP A 423 2.78 -7.83 7.78
C ASP A 423 2.84 -6.33 7.41
N GLU A 424 2.85 -5.99 6.11
CA GLU A 424 2.96 -4.60 5.66
C GLU A 424 1.67 -3.79 5.77
N ALA A 425 0.51 -4.45 5.59
CA ALA A 425 -0.81 -3.79 5.64
C ALA A 425 -1.71 -4.38 6.73
N GLU A 426 -1.16 -5.24 7.58
CA GLU A 426 -1.86 -5.84 8.70
C GLU A 426 -2.42 -4.75 9.62
N ILE A 427 -3.70 -4.88 9.96
CA ILE A 427 -4.31 -4.02 10.98
C ILE A 427 -3.82 -4.51 12.34
N PRO A 428 -3.14 -3.67 13.16
CA PRO A 428 -2.59 -4.08 14.45
C PRO A 428 -3.69 -4.19 15.53
N GLY A 429 -4.77 -4.92 15.23
CA GLY A 429 -6.00 -4.99 16.02
C GLY A 429 -5.74 -5.44 17.46
N GLU A 430 -4.90 -6.45 17.67
CA GLU A 430 -4.51 -6.87 19.02
C GLU A 430 -3.83 -5.77 19.83
N GLN A 431 -2.92 -5.02 19.20
CA GLN A 431 -2.23 -3.93 19.88
C GLN A 431 -3.20 -2.81 20.21
N MET A 432 -4.18 -2.54 19.34
CA MET A 432 -5.25 -1.59 19.61
C MET A 432 -6.13 -2.05 20.78
N VAL A 433 -6.49 -3.33 20.86
CA VAL A 433 -7.25 -3.90 22.00
C VAL A 433 -6.46 -3.78 23.29
N ARG A 434 -5.18 -4.16 23.30
CA ARG A 434 -4.31 -4.02 24.49
C ARG A 434 -4.19 -2.56 24.94
N HIS A 435 -4.12 -1.62 23.99
CA HIS A 435 -4.11 -0.20 24.31
C HIS A 435 -5.43 0.26 24.93
N CYS A 436 -6.57 -0.14 24.36
CA CYS A 436 -7.90 0.14 24.92
C CYS A 436 -8.06 -0.48 26.33
N ALA A 437 -7.56 -1.70 26.55
CA ALA A 437 -7.56 -2.34 27.87
C ALA A 437 -6.77 -1.54 28.90
N ALA A 438 -5.55 -1.09 28.56
CA ALA A 438 -4.73 -0.26 29.42
C ALA A 438 -5.40 1.08 29.78
N GLU A 439 -6.04 1.72 28.80
CA GLU A 439 -6.83 2.94 29.03
C GLU A 439 -8.01 2.68 29.98
N CYS A 440 -8.73 1.57 29.79
CA CYS A 440 -9.83 1.21 30.69
C CYS A 440 -9.34 1.02 32.13
N ILE A 441 -8.18 0.39 32.33
CA ILE A 441 -7.59 0.21 33.67
C ILE A 441 -7.29 1.58 34.30
N ALA A 442 -6.60 2.46 33.57
CA ALA A 442 -6.26 3.80 34.04
C ALA A 442 -7.51 4.63 34.40
N CYS A 443 -8.57 4.54 33.59
CA CYS A 443 -9.85 5.21 33.86
C CYS A 443 -10.49 4.74 35.18
N PHE A 444 -10.42 3.46 35.51
CA PHE A 444 -10.91 2.98 36.82
C PHE A 444 -10.09 3.50 37.99
N GLU A 445 -8.77 3.59 37.85
CA GLU A 445 -7.89 4.10 38.90
C GLU A 445 -8.16 5.57 39.19
N LEU A 446 -8.32 6.37 38.13
CA LEU A 446 -8.68 7.78 38.22
C LEU A 446 -10.08 7.97 38.82
N ALA A 447 -11.05 7.15 38.41
CA ALA A 447 -12.42 7.23 38.92
C ALA A 447 -12.57 6.78 40.38
N ALA A 448 -11.66 5.93 40.88
CA ALA A 448 -11.68 5.49 42.27
C ALA A 448 -11.20 6.56 43.26
N SER A 449 -10.46 7.56 42.78
CA SER A 449 -9.87 8.61 43.62
C SER A 449 -10.04 10.02 43.01
N PRO A 450 -11.29 10.48 42.79
CA PRO A 450 -11.51 11.83 42.27
C PRO A 450 -10.99 12.88 43.27
N PRO A 451 -10.44 14.01 42.79
CA PRO A 451 -9.65 14.92 43.63
C PRO A 451 -10.47 15.67 44.70
N HIS A 452 -11.77 15.86 44.49
CA HIS A 452 -12.57 16.78 45.32
C HIS A 452 -13.96 16.26 45.75
N TRP A 453 -14.34 15.03 45.40
CA TRP A 453 -15.63 14.45 45.79
C TRP A 453 -15.50 12.96 46.06
N SER A 454 -16.52 12.33 46.66
CA SER A 454 -16.58 10.88 46.80
C SER A 454 -16.95 10.22 45.47
N ALA A 455 -16.44 9.01 45.20
CA ALA A 455 -16.84 8.24 44.03
C ALA A 455 -18.38 8.12 43.93
N PRO A 456 -18.96 8.21 42.72
CA PRO A 456 -20.40 8.12 42.54
C PRO A 456 -20.93 6.76 42.97
N ALA A 457 -22.15 6.73 43.54
CA ALA A 457 -22.83 5.52 43.97
C ALA A 457 -24.35 5.68 43.85
N PHE A 458 -24.97 4.94 42.92
CA PHE A 458 -26.42 4.99 42.71
C PHE A 458 -27.21 4.40 43.90
N LYS A 459 -26.78 3.25 44.42
CA LYS A 459 -27.50 2.47 45.43
C LYS A 459 -27.64 3.17 46.78
N THR A 460 -26.68 4.00 47.17
CA THR A 460 -26.70 4.76 48.44
C THR A 460 -27.72 5.90 48.46
N GLY A 461 -28.18 6.37 47.30
CA GLY A 461 -29.16 7.45 47.23
C GLY A 461 -30.59 7.03 47.53
N ILE A 462 -30.97 5.79 47.20
CA ILE A 462 -32.36 5.31 47.31
C ILE A 462 -32.74 4.96 48.75
N SER A 463 -31.78 4.51 49.58
CA SER A 463 -32.01 4.29 51.01
C SER A 463 -32.17 5.60 51.80
N HIS A 464 -31.85 6.73 51.18
CA HIS A 464 -31.96 8.07 51.77
C HIS A 464 -33.08 8.89 51.13
N VAL A 465 -34.16 8.26 50.64
CA VAL A 465 -35.45 8.96 50.60
C VAL A 465 -35.70 9.41 52.04
N PRO A 466 -35.71 10.72 52.35
CA PRO A 466 -36.04 11.19 53.67
C PRO A 466 -37.44 10.68 53.94
N ASP A 467 -37.45 9.70 54.83
CA ASP A 467 -38.57 9.04 55.45
C ASP A 467 -39.91 9.62 54.97
N ILE A 468 -40.63 8.91 54.10
CA ILE A 468 -42.03 9.26 53.82
C ILE A 468 -42.78 9.36 55.17
N GLU A 469 -42.30 8.70 56.23
CA GLU A 469 -42.71 8.92 57.62
C GLU A 469 -42.42 10.34 58.15
N ARG A 470 -41.31 11.01 57.83
CA ARG A 470 -41.06 12.43 58.17
C ARG A 470 -42.02 13.35 57.44
N THR A 471 -42.27 13.11 56.16
CA THR A 471 -43.24 13.90 55.39
C THR A 471 -44.67 13.64 55.89
N LYS A 472 -45.01 12.39 56.22
CA LYS A 472 -46.29 12.03 56.88
C LYS A 472 -46.40 12.60 58.29
N ALA A 473 -45.31 12.67 59.05
CA ALA A 473 -45.27 13.24 60.40
C ALA A 473 -45.41 14.77 60.36
N GLN A 474 -44.79 15.45 59.39
CA GLN A 474 -45.01 16.88 59.16
C GLN A 474 -46.44 17.16 58.72
N VAL A 475 -47.01 16.36 57.80
CA VAL A 475 -48.40 16.51 57.37
C VAL A 475 -49.40 16.24 58.51
N ARG A 476 -49.12 15.30 59.42
CA ARG A 476 -49.93 15.03 60.63
C ARG A 476 -49.80 16.09 61.72
N GLN A 477 -48.75 16.92 61.70
CA GLN A 477 -48.59 18.02 62.66
C GLN A 477 -49.17 19.35 62.14
N SER A 478 -49.47 19.44 60.85
CA SER A 478 -50.02 20.65 60.20
C SER A 478 -51.53 20.64 59.96
N GLY A 479 -52.24 19.58 60.36
CA GLY A 479 -53.71 19.49 60.33
C GLY A 479 -54.22 18.99 61.67
#